data_AF-A0A1G6D283-F1
#
_entry.id   AF-A0A1G6D283-F1
#
_cell.length_a   1.000
_cell.length_b   1.000
_cell.length_c   1.000
_cell.angle_alpha   90.00
_cell.angle_beta   90.00
_cell.angle_gamma   90.00
#
_symmetry.space_group_name_H-M   'P 1'
#
loop_
_entity.id
_entity.type
_entity.pdbx_description
1 polymer ?
#
loop_
_entity_poly.entity_id
_entity_poly.type
_entity_poly.pdbx_seq_one_letter_code
_entity_poly.pdbx_strand_id
1 'polypeptide(L)'
;MLDNQLTLDVSPYSSLYDIVVPKTHFLRQLTELCDFRFIYDELEKNYRLDFGRKAYSPIMMFKYLLLKDIYKLSDVDVVER
;
A
#
# COMPACT_ATOMS: atom_id res chain seq x y z
N MET A 1 0.17 14.91 5.98
CA MET A 1 0.15 13.55 6.60
C MET A 1 1.60 13.12 6.78
N LEU A 2 1.94 12.20 7.70
CA LEU A 2 3.35 11.83 7.87
C LEU A 2 3.84 11.06 6.64
N ASP A 3 4.66 11.73 5.82
CA ASP A 3 5.28 11.24 4.59
C ASP A 3 6.18 9.99 4.78
N ASN A 4 6.45 9.61 6.03
CA ASN A 4 7.43 8.59 6.38
C ASN A 4 6.89 7.15 6.40
N GLN A 5 5.63 6.90 6.01
CA GLN A 5 5.08 5.53 5.98
C GLN A 5 5.36 4.76 4.68
N LEU A 6 5.93 5.40 3.65
CA LEU A 6 6.18 4.77 2.34
C LEU A 6 7.65 4.45 2.07
N THR A 7 8.56 4.75 3.00
CA THR A 7 9.93 4.22 2.91
C THR A 7 9.89 2.77 3.34
N LEU A 8 9.82 1.85 2.36
CA LEU A 8 10.14 0.45 2.59
C LEU A 8 11.58 0.41 3.12
N ASP A 9 11.74 0.07 4.40
CA ASP A 9 13.07 -0.23 4.94
C ASP A 9 13.51 -1.54 4.30
N VAL A 10 14.22 -1.41 3.18
CA VAL A 10 14.60 -2.54 2.37
C VAL A 10 15.70 -3.28 3.09
N SER A 11 15.36 -4.48 3.54
CA SER A 11 16.29 -5.48 4.06
C SER A 11 17.57 -5.55 3.19
N PRO A 12 18.73 -5.90 3.78
CA PRO A 12 19.95 -6.19 3.02
C PRO A 12 19.75 -7.21 1.89
N TYR A 13 18.68 -8.00 1.96
CA TYR A 13 18.30 -9.01 0.98
C TYR A 13 17.23 -8.52 -0.02
N SER A 14 16.98 -7.23 -0.14
CA SER A 14 15.98 -6.65 -1.06
C SER A 14 16.18 -7.08 -2.51
N SER A 15 17.44 -7.29 -2.93
CA SER A 15 17.80 -7.83 -4.25
C SER A 15 17.23 -9.22 -4.53
N LEU A 16 16.91 -10.02 -3.51
CA LEU A 16 16.24 -11.31 -3.70
C LEU A 16 14.85 -11.14 -4.28
N TYR A 17 14.15 -10.04 -3.99
CA TYR A 17 12.81 -9.78 -4.54
C TYR A 17 12.84 -9.79 -6.06
N ASP A 18 13.83 -9.13 -6.67
CA ASP A 18 13.98 -9.03 -8.12
C ASP A 18 14.30 -10.38 -8.78
N ILE A 19 14.93 -11.29 -8.03
CA ILE A 19 15.32 -12.63 -8.49
C ILE A 19 14.13 -13.60 -8.35
N VAL A 20 13.44 -13.56 -7.21
CA VAL A 20 12.40 -14.54 -6.84
C VAL A 20 11.05 -14.19 -7.47
N VAL A 21 10.71 -12.90 -7.57
CA VAL A 21 9.40 -12.45 -8.07
C VAL A 21 9.52 -12.02 -9.54
N PRO A 22 8.91 -12.76 -10.49
CA PRO A 22 9.00 -12.44 -11.91
C PRO A 22 8.50 -11.02 -12.23
N LYS A 23 9.09 -10.36 -13.22
CA LYS A 23 8.61 -9.06 -13.74
C LYS A 23 7.18 -9.12 -14.31
N THR A 24 6.75 -10.31 -14.72
CA THR A 24 5.38 -10.56 -15.20
C THR A 24 4.36 -10.73 -14.07
N HIS A 25 4.79 -10.71 -12.81
CA HIS A 25 3.89 -10.83 -11.67
C HIS A 25 2.92 -9.66 -11.62
N PHE A 26 1.63 -9.96 -11.52
CA PHE A 26 0.55 -8.96 -11.61
C PHE A 26 0.73 -7.79 -10.63
N LEU A 27 0.98 -8.07 -9.34
CA LEU A 27 1.13 -6.99 -8.34
C LEU A 27 2.37 -6.13 -8.59
N ARG A 28 3.43 -6.69 -9.21
CA ARG A 28 4.65 -5.94 -9.53
C ARG A 28 4.39 -4.98 -10.69
N GLN A 29 3.74 -5.47 -11.73
CA GLN A 29 3.28 -4.62 -12.84
C GLN A 29 2.33 -3.53 -12.35
N LEU A 30 1.39 -3.89 -11.46
CA LEU A 30 0.45 -2.93 -10.88
C LEU A 30 1.17 -1.80 -10.13
N THR A 31 2.18 -2.12 -9.32
CA THR A 31 2.96 -1.08 -8.61
C THR A 31 3.78 -0.20 -9.53
N GLU A 32 4.22 -0.71 -10.69
CA GLU A 32 4.95 0.08 -11.69
C GLU A 32 4.02 0.96 -12.54
N LEU A 33 2.79 0.50 -12.79
CA LEU A 33 1.82 1.18 -13.66
C LEU A 33 0.90 2.16 -12.91
N CYS A 34 0.66 1.94 -11.62
CA CYS A 34 -0.30 2.71 -10.84
C CYS A 34 0.39 3.54 -9.76
N ASP A 35 0.30 4.86 -9.90
CA ASP A 35 0.67 5.79 -8.86
C ASP A 35 -0.50 6.03 -7.90
N PHE A 36 -0.43 5.48 -6.70
CA PHE A 36 -1.49 5.57 -5.69
C PHE A 36 -1.60 6.92 -4.99
N ARG A 37 -0.74 7.90 -5.31
CA ARG A 37 -0.77 9.23 -4.66
C ARG A 37 -2.10 9.96 -4.81
N PHE A 38 -2.86 9.68 -5.88
CA PHE A 38 -4.20 10.27 -6.10
C PHE A 38 -5.17 10.04 -4.93
N ILE A 39 -4.98 8.98 -4.13
CA ILE A 39 -5.83 8.68 -2.98
C ILE A 39 -5.70 9.75 -1.90
N TYR A 40 -4.50 10.34 -1.74
CA TYR A 40 -4.33 11.47 -0.83
C TYR A 40 -5.12 12.68 -1.32
N ASP A 41 -5.02 13.00 -2.61
CA ASP A 41 -5.71 14.14 -3.22
C ASP A 41 -7.24 14.00 -3.08
N GLU A 42 -7.78 12.79 -3.29
CA GLU A 42 -9.21 12.51 -3.18
C GLU A 42 -9.72 12.64 -1.74
N LEU A 43 -8.90 12.26 -0.77
CA LEU A 43 -9.30 12.21 0.63
C LEU A 43 -8.93 13.46 1.41
N GLU A 44 -8.08 14.35 0.89
CA GLU A 44 -7.56 15.52 1.61
C GLU A 44 -8.66 16.34 2.29
N LYS A 45 -9.76 16.62 1.59
CA LYS A 45 -10.89 17.40 2.09
C LYS A 45 -11.64 16.73 3.27
N ASN A 46 -11.54 15.41 3.37
CA ASN A 46 -12.21 14.62 4.40
C ASN A 46 -11.37 14.46 5.67
N TYR A 47 -10.07 14.80 5.62
CA TYR A 47 -9.17 14.70 6.77
C TYR A 47 -8.78 16.09 7.29
N ARG A 48 -8.71 16.21 8.62
CA ARG A 48 -8.14 17.38 9.31
C ARG A 48 -6.70 17.06 9.69
N LEU A 49 -5.76 17.91 9.28
CA LEU A 49 -4.33 17.70 9.55
C LEU A 49 -3.96 17.93 11.02
N ASP A 50 -4.62 18.89 11.67
CA ASP A 50 -4.19 19.43 12.96
C ASP A 50 -5.09 19.00 14.13
N PHE A 51 -6.06 18.12 13.88
CA PHE A 51 -7.06 17.74 14.90
C PHE A 51 -7.32 16.24 14.92
N GLY A 52 -7.25 15.66 16.12
CA GLY A 52 -7.54 14.24 16.36
C GLY A 52 -6.32 13.32 16.28
N ARG A 53 -6.57 12.01 16.34
CA ARG A 53 -5.52 10.98 16.24
C ARG A 53 -5.05 10.88 14.78
N LYS A 54 -3.74 10.76 14.58
CA LYS A 54 -3.18 10.50 13.24
C LYS A 54 -3.77 9.20 12.68
N ALA A 55 -4.38 9.30 11.51
CA ALA A 55 -4.85 8.13 10.77
C ALA A 55 -3.64 7.35 10.20
N TYR A 56 -3.82 6.04 9.98
CA TYR A 56 -2.91 5.30 9.12
C TYR A 56 -2.97 5.84 7.68
N SER A 57 -1.92 5.60 6.89
CA SER A 57 -1.89 6.02 5.49
C SER A 57 -3.15 5.54 4.73
N PRO A 58 -3.92 6.45 4.11
CA PRO A 58 -5.05 6.09 3.27
C PRO A 58 -4.66 5.19 2.09
N ILE A 59 -3.45 5.35 1.55
CA ILE A 59 -2.91 4.46 0.51
C ILE A 59 -2.75 3.03 1.04
N MET A 60 -2.23 2.87 2.26
CA MET A 60 -2.10 1.55 2.88
C MET A 60 -3.47 0.90 3.08
N MET A 61 -4.44 1.65 3.63
CA MET A 61 -5.81 1.16 3.81
C MET A 61 -6.43 0.72 2.48
N PHE A 62 -6.25 1.51 1.42
CA PHE A 62 -6.75 1.17 0.09
C PHE A 62 -6.13 -0.10 -0.47
N LYS A 63 -4.81 -0.29 -0.30
CA LYS A 63 -4.11 -1.51 -0.76
C LYS A 63 -4.68 -2.76 -0.09
N TYR A 64 -5.04 -2.71 1.20
CA TYR A 64 -5.71 -3.83 1.85
C TYR A 64 -7.05 -4.17 1.19
N LEU A 65 -7.88 -3.17 0.92
CA LEU A 65 -9.17 -3.38 0.25
C LEU A 65 -8.98 -3.94 -1.17
N LEU A 66 -7.98 -3.44 -1.89
CA LEU A 66 -7.64 -3.91 -3.22
C LEU A 66 -7.20 -5.39 -3.20
N LEU A 67 -6.34 -5.78 -2.27
CA LEU A 67 -5.90 -7.16 -2.10
C LEU A 67 -7.06 -8.10 -1.71
N LYS A 68 -7.93 -7.64 -0.80
CA LYS A 68 -9.16 -8.38 -0.44
C LYS A 68 -10.00 -8.68 -1.66
N ASP A 69 -10.21 -7.70 -2.55
CA ASP A 69 -11.05 -7.88 -3.72
C ASP A 69 -10.39 -8.74 -4.81
N ILE A 70 -9.10 -8.54 -5.10
CA ILE A 70 -8.38 -9.30 -6.13
C ILE A 70 -8.32 -10.79 -5.77
N TYR A 71 -8.04 -11.10 -4.50
CA TYR A 71 -7.79 -12.47 -4.05
C TYR A 71 -8.97 -13.10 -3.29
N LYS A 72 -10.10 -12.39 -3.17
CA LYS A 72 -11.29 -12.82 -2.43
C LYS A 72 -10.97 -13.26 -1.00
N LEU A 73 -10.16 -12.45 -0.32
CA LEU A 73 -9.68 -12.70 1.05
C LEU A 73 -10.58 -12.03 2.09
N SER A 74 -10.74 -12.68 3.24
CA SER A 74 -11.32 -12.02 4.41
C SER A 74 -10.33 -11.02 5.03
N ASP A 75 -10.83 -10.15 5.89
CA ASP A 75 -10.02 -9.18 6.62
C ASP A 75 -8.96 -9.88 7.48
N VAL A 76 -9.29 -11.05 8.04
CA VAL A 76 -8.36 -11.87 8.83
C VAL A 76 -7.27 -12.44 7.92
N ASP A 77 -7.65 -13.05 6.80
CA ASP A 77 -6.69 -13.67 5.86
C ASP A 77 -5.68 -12.67 5.29
N VAL A 78 -6.09 -11.41 5.11
CA VAL A 78 -5.20 -10.36 4.61
C VAL A 78 -4.16 -9.91 5.64
N VAL A 79 -4.48 -10.02 6.93
CA VAL A 79 -3.55 -9.64 8.01
C VAL A 79 -2.60 -10.79 8.35
N GLU A 80 -3.06 -12.05 8.23
CA GLU A 80 -2.29 -13.23 8.64
C GLU A 80 -1.29 -13.74 7.58
N ARG A 81 -1.42 -13.33 6.31
CA ARG A 81 -0.50 -13.71 5.21
C ARG A 81 0.68 -12.77 5.06
#